data_AF-A0A6J1I1U1-F1
#
_entry.id   AF-A0A6J1I1U1-F1
#
_cell.length_a   1.000
_cell.length_b   1.000
_cell.length_c   1.000
_cell.angle_alpha   90.00
_cell.angle_beta   90.00
_cell.angle_gamma   90.00
#
_symmetry.space_group_name_H-M   'P 1'
#
loop_
_entity.id
_entity.type
_entity.pdbx_description
1 polymer ?
#
loop_
_entity_poly.entity_id
_entity_poly.type
_entity_poly.pdbx_seq_one_letter_code
_entity_poly.pdbx_strand_id
1 'polypeptide(L)'
;MATTACFIIVSRNNIPIYEAEVGSAAKREDSAQLHQFILHASLDIVQDLAWTTSAMFLKAVDRFNDLVVSVYVTAGHTRLMLLHDSRNDDGIKSFFQEVHELYIKTILNPLYLPGSRITSSHFDTKVRALARKYL
;
A
#
# COMPACT_ATOMS: atom_id res chain seq x y z
N MET A 1 -7.15 -14.97 -13.61
CA MET A 1 -8.09 -13.85 -13.40
C MET A 1 -7.25 -12.64 -13.08
N ALA A 2 -7.52 -11.50 -13.71
CA ALA A 2 -6.60 -10.35 -13.68
C ALA A 2 -6.62 -9.70 -12.29
N THR A 3 -5.58 -9.97 -11.49
CA THR A 3 -5.36 -9.32 -10.20
C THR A 3 -5.03 -7.86 -10.47
N THR A 4 -6.03 -6.99 -10.31
CA THR A 4 -5.83 -5.54 -10.39
C THR A 4 -5.58 -5.07 -8.97
N ALA A 5 -4.34 -4.64 -8.69
CA ALA A 5 -4.03 -4.10 -7.39
C ALA A 5 -3.33 -2.74 -7.48
N CYS A 6 -3.80 -1.79 -6.67
CA CYS A 6 -3.17 -0.49 -6.50
C CYS A 6 -2.57 -0.43 -5.12
N PHE A 7 -1.27 -0.17 -5.05
CA PHE A 7 -0.54 -0.08 -3.80
C PHE A 7 -0.07 1.36 -3.57
N ILE A 8 -0.35 1.90 -2.39
CA ILE A 8 0.10 3.22 -1.98
C ILE A 8 0.77 3.18 -0.61
N ILE A 9 1.73 4.08 -0.41
CA ILE A 9 2.31 4.37 0.90
C ILE A 9 1.92 5.80 1.26
N VAL A 10 1.22 5.96 2.37
CA VAL A 10 0.78 7.25 2.89
C VAL A 10 1.55 7.53 4.17
N SER A 11 2.23 8.67 4.20
CA SER A 11 2.92 9.16 5.38
C SER A 11 1.94 9.47 6.52
N ARG A 12 2.48 9.66 7.73
CA ARG A 12 1.69 10.06 8.91
C ARG A 12 0.82 11.30 8.66
N ASN A 13 1.28 12.23 7.83
CA ASN A 13 0.61 13.50 7.56
C ASN A 13 -0.41 13.42 6.40
N ASN A 14 -0.86 12.21 6.04
CA ASN A 14 -1.80 11.97 4.94
C ASN A 14 -1.28 12.38 3.55
N ILE A 15 0.06 12.47 3.40
CA ILE A 15 0.70 12.74 2.12
C ILE A 15 1.08 11.39 1.48
N PRO A 16 0.62 11.08 0.25
CA PRO A 16 1.06 9.89 -0.48
C PRO A 16 2.52 10.07 -0.91
N ILE A 17 3.38 9.16 -0.45
CA ILE A 17 4.83 9.20 -0.71
C ILE A 17 5.27 8.17 -1.76
N TYR A 18 4.45 7.15 -2.04
CA TYR A 18 4.70 6.17 -3.09
C TYR A 18 3.38 5.61 -3.61
N GLU A 19 3.36 5.27 -4.90
CA GLU A 19 2.22 4.70 -5.59
C GLU A 19 2.71 3.75 -6.68
N ALA A 20 2.10 2.57 -6.76
CA ALA A 20 2.33 1.63 -7.84
C ALA A 20 1.07 0.82 -8.13
N GLU A 21 0.67 0.82 -9.40
CA GLU A 21 -0.19 -0.22 -9.92
C GLU A 21 0.62 -1.52 -10.06
N VAL A 22 0.10 -2.56 -9.44
CA VAL A 22 0.67 -3.89 -9.32
C VAL A 22 -0.37 -4.89 -9.80
N GLY A 23 -0.13 -5.52 -10.94
CA GLY A 23 -1.12 -6.40 -11.56
C GLY A 23 -0.86 -6.65 -13.03
N SER A 24 -1.55 -7.62 -13.61
CA SER A 24 -1.42 -7.99 -15.02
C SER A 24 -2.39 -7.25 -15.94
N ALA A 25 -3.32 -6.47 -15.39
CA ALA A 25 -4.32 -5.76 -16.17
C ALA A 25 -3.68 -4.55 -16.90
N ALA A 26 -4.02 -4.37 -18.17
CA ALA A 26 -3.58 -3.22 -18.94
C ALA A 26 -4.05 -1.92 -18.28
N LYS A 27 -3.12 -0.96 -18.15
CA LYS A 27 -3.39 0.38 -17.64
C LYS A 27 -4.58 1.01 -18.35
N ARG A 28 -5.70 1.16 -17.66
CA ARG A 28 -6.77 2.10 -18.03
C ARG A 28 -6.64 3.30 -17.11
N GLU A 29 -6.31 4.47 -17.65
CA GLU A 29 -6.11 5.70 -16.87
C GLU A 29 -7.32 6.05 -15.98
N ASP A 30 -8.53 5.79 -16.45
CA ASP A 30 -9.76 5.97 -15.66
C ASP A 30 -9.80 5.09 -14.39
N SER A 31 -9.20 3.89 -14.46
CA SER A 31 -9.14 2.97 -13.33
C SER A 31 -8.19 3.47 -12.25
N ALA A 32 -7.09 4.12 -12.65
CA ALA A 32 -6.09 4.63 -11.71
C ALA A 32 -6.69 5.74 -10.82
N GLN A 33 -7.44 6.67 -11.42
CA GLN A 33 -8.12 7.75 -10.68
C GLN A 33 -9.16 7.20 -9.69
N LEU A 34 -9.93 6.18 -10.11
CA LEU A 34 -10.88 5.51 -9.23
C LEU A 34 -10.18 4.79 -8.07
N HIS A 35 -9.07 4.08 -8.33
CA HIS A 35 -8.31 3.41 -7.28
C HIS A 35 -7.79 4.41 -6.25
N GLN A 36 -7.27 5.55 -6.70
CA GLN A 36 -6.83 6.62 -5.82
C GLN A 36 -7.96 7.16 -4.96
N PHE A 37 -9.14 7.36 -5.55
CA PHE A 37 -10.32 7.83 -4.82
C PHE A 37 -10.74 6.85 -3.71
N ILE A 38 -10.85 5.55 -4.02
CA ILE A 38 -11.23 4.52 -3.04
C ILE A 38 -10.21 4.43 -1.89
N LEU A 39 -8.92 4.43 -2.21
CA LEU A 39 -7.85 4.39 -1.21
C LEU A 39 -7.83 5.65 -0.34
N HIS A 40 -8.14 6.81 -0.91
CA HIS A 40 -8.22 8.05 -0.13
C HIS A 40 -9.45 8.06 0.80
N ALA A 41 -10.61 7.62 0.31
CA ALA A 41 -11.84 7.56 1.10
C ALA A 41 -11.75 6.61 2.31
N SER A 42 -10.93 5.56 2.21
CA SER A 42 -10.72 4.59 3.30
C SER A 42 -9.75 5.06 4.38
N LEU A 43 -9.04 6.20 4.21
CA LEU A 43 -8.06 6.69 5.19
C LEU A 43 -8.66 7.00 6.56
N ASP A 44 -9.88 7.51 6.60
CA ASP A 44 -10.56 7.85 7.86
C ASP A 44 -10.85 6.59 8.68
N ILE A 45 -11.34 5.53 8.02
CA ILE A 45 -11.59 4.23 8.66
C ILE A 45 -10.28 3.62 9.18
N VAL A 46 -9.20 3.69 8.39
CA VAL A 46 -7.87 3.22 8.80
C VAL A 46 -7.38 3.96 10.04
N GLN A 47 -7.59 5.28 10.07
CA GLN A 47 -7.17 6.11 11.19
C GLN A 47 -7.86 5.66 12.48
N ASP A 48 -9.17 5.42 12.46
CA ASP A 48 -9.92 4.96 13.62
C ASP A 48 -9.49 3.55 14.07
N LEU A 49 -9.35 2.61 13.13
CA LEU A 49 -8.93 1.24 13.44
C LEU A 49 -7.53 1.17 14.05
N ALA A 50 -6.60 2.01 13.58
CA ALA A 50 -5.22 2.02 14.05
C ALA A 50 -5.08 2.31 15.55
N TRP A 51 -6.08 2.94 16.19
CA TRP A 51 -6.09 3.19 17.64
C TRP A 51 -6.71 2.06 18.46
N THR A 52 -7.37 1.10 17.81
CA THR A 52 -8.09 0.00 18.48
C THR A 52 -7.25 -1.26 18.63
N THR A 53 -6.15 -1.37 17.88
CA THR A 53 -5.33 -2.59 17.84
C THR A 53 -3.84 -2.25 17.80
N SER A 54 -3.02 -3.12 18.39
CA SER A 54 -1.55 -3.05 18.29
C SER A 54 -0.99 -3.83 17.10
N ALA A 55 -1.84 -4.57 16.38
CA ALA A 55 -1.42 -5.31 15.19
C ALA A 55 -1.12 -4.35 14.03
N MET A 56 0.04 -4.52 13.39
CA MET A 56 0.39 -3.70 12.22
C MET A 56 -0.46 -4.05 10.99
N PHE A 57 -0.84 -5.32 10.81
CA PHE A 57 -1.67 -5.73 9.67
C PHE A 57 -3.15 -5.72 10.06
N LEU A 58 -3.93 -4.81 9.47
CA LEU A 58 -5.35 -4.61 9.73
C LEU A 58 -6.26 -5.46 8.83
N LYS A 59 -5.70 -6.26 7.91
CA LYS A 59 -6.43 -7.04 6.91
C LYS A 59 -7.34 -6.11 6.08
N ALA A 60 -8.49 -6.63 5.63
CA ALA A 60 -9.52 -5.88 4.93
C ALA A 60 -10.19 -4.86 5.86
N VAL A 61 -10.02 -3.58 5.56
CA VAL A 61 -10.57 -2.44 6.32
C VAL A 61 -11.81 -1.87 5.65
N ASP A 62 -11.84 -1.86 4.31
CA ASP A 62 -12.95 -1.32 3.53
C ASP A 62 -13.16 -2.13 2.24
N ARG A 63 -14.33 -1.99 1.62
CA ARG A 63 -14.70 -2.68 0.39
C ARG A 63 -15.51 -1.78 -0.53
N PHE A 64 -15.10 -1.73 -1.80
CA PHE A 64 -15.82 -1.05 -2.86
C PHE A 64 -16.05 -2.01 -4.03
N ASN A 65 -17.32 -2.39 -4.26
CA ASN A 65 -17.70 -3.45 -5.21
C ASN A 65 -16.94 -4.77 -4.92
N ASP A 66 -16.18 -5.26 -5.89
CA ASP A 66 -15.35 -6.46 -5.77
C ASP A 66 -13.92 -6.17 -5.28
N LEU A 67 -13.58 -4.89 -5.09
CA LEU A 67 -12.27 -4.47 -4.60
C LEU A 67 -12.29 -4.34 -3.08
N VAL A 68 -11.24 -4.84 -2.45
CA VAL A 68 -11.01 -4.84 -1.01
C VAL A 68 -9.80 -3.96 -0.72
N VAL A 69 -9.90 -3.13 0.32
CA VAL A 69 -8.79 -2.32 0.82
C VAL A 69 -8.17 -3.05 2.01
N SER A 70 -6.98 -3.60 1.80
CA SER A 70 -6.16 -4.15 2.87
C SER A 70 -5.09 -3.17 3.33
N VAL A 71 -4.84 -3.12 4.65
CA VAL A 71 -3.98 -2.08 5.23
C VAL A 71 -2.96 -2.63 6.21
N TYR A 72 -1.76 -2.07 6.15
CA TYR A 72 -0.68 -2.29 7.08
C TYR A 72 -0.20 -0.94 7.66
N VAL A 73 -0.35 -0.77 8.96
CA VAL A 73 0.07 0.43 9.70
C VAL A 73 1.38 0.14 10.41
N THR A 74 2.42 0.91 10.07
CA THR A 74 3.72 0.82 10.73
C THR A 74 3.70 1.50 12.11
N ALA A 75 4.68 1.18 12.95
CA ALA A 75 4.86 1.85 14.24
C ALA A 75 5.06 3.38 14.12
N GLY A 76 5.56 3.85 12.96
CA GLY A 76 5.68 5.29 12.65
C GLY A 76 4.39 5.93 12.12
N HIS A 77 3.24 5.25 12.21
CA HIS A 77 1.95 5.66 11.64
C HIS A 77 2.00 5.95 10.12
N THR A 78 2.97 5.36 9.41
CA THR A 78 2.92 5.27 7.95
C THR A 78 1.98 4.14 7.57
N ARG A 79 1.07 4.39 6.63
CA ARG A 79 0.01 3.47 6.19
C ARG A 79 0.38 2.93 4.83
N LEU A 80 0.58 1.62 4.74
CA LEU A 80 0.75 0.89 3.49
C LEU A 80 -0.64 0.33 3.14
N MET A 81 -1.19 0.76 2.03
CA MET A 81 -2.56 0.41 1.63
C MET A 81 -2.54 -0.28 0.28
N LEU A 82 -3.32 -1.35 0.16
CA LEU A 82 -3.45 -2.14 -1.04
C LEU A 82 -4.93 -2.28 -1.38
N LEU A 83 -5.31 -1.80 -2.55
CA LEU A 83 -6.58 -2.13 -3.18
C LEU A 83 -6.39 -3.39 -4.02
N HIS A 84 -7.21 -4.41 -3.86
CA HIS A 84 -7.07 -5.67 -4.59
C HIS A 84 -8.40 -6.43 -4.68
N ASP A 85 -8.49 -7.40 -5.59
CA ASP A 85 -9.59 -8.36 -5.70
C ASP A 85 -9.22 -9.77 -5.18
N SER A 86 -7.94 -9.98 -4.84
CA SER A 86 -7.40 -11.25 -4.32
C SER A 86 -7.90 -11.57 -2.90
N ARG A 87 -8.04 -12.86 -2.58
CA ARG A 87 -8.41 -13.37 -1.24
C ARG A 87 -7.22 -14.01 -0.49
N ASN A 88 -6.00 -13.71 -0.90
CA ASN A 88 -4.79 -14.28 -0.32
C ASN A 88 -4.22 -13.41 0.81
N ASP A 89 -4.85 -13.45 1.98
CA ASP A 89 -4.45 -12.64 3.15
C ASP A 89 -2.99 -12.89 3.58
N ASP A 90 -2.52 -14.13 3.54
CA ASP A 90 -1.16 -14.50 3.95
C ASP A 90 -0.10 -13.96 2.97
N GLY A 91 -0.39 -14.00 1.67
CA GLY A 91 0.46 -13.40 0.64
C GLY A 91 0.52 -11.87 0.79
N ILE A 92 -0.63 -11.23 0.98
CA ILE A 92 -0.74 -9.78 1.19
C ILE A 92 0.02 -9.35 2.44
N LYS A 93 -0.12 -10.10 3.55
CA LYS A 93 0.64 -9.85 4.78
C LYS A 93 2.16 -9.94 4.53
N SER A 94 2.61 -10.97 3.83
CA SER A 94 4.03 -11.17 3.50
C SER A 94 4.56 -10.06 2.60
N PHE A 95 3.78 -9.64 1.60
CA PHE A 95 4.07 -8.48 0.76
C PHE A 95 4.27 -7.21 1.58
N PHE A 96 3.34 -6.88 2.48
CA PHE A 96 3.46 -5.70 3.32
C PHE A 96 4.68 -5.74 4.24
N GLN A 97 5.01 -6.90 4.81
CA GLN A 97 6.19 -7.06 5.67
C GLN A 97 7.48 -6.80 4.89
N GLU A 98 7.65 -7.39 3.70
CA GLU A 98 8.85 -7.16 2.88
C GLU A 98 8.96 -5.72 2.35
N VAL A 99 7.83 -5.11 1.96
CA VAL A 99 7.83 -3.70 1.54
C VAL A 99 8.13 -2.77 2.72
N HIS A 100 7.65 -3.10 3.92
CA HIS A 100 7.95 -2.34 5.14
C HIS A 100 9.46 -2.36 5.45
N GLU A 101 10.13 -3.50 5.32
CA GLU A 101 11.60 -3.56 5.46
C GLU A 101 12.33 -2.70 4.43
N LEU A 102 11.86 -2.71 3.18
CA LEU A 102 12.41 -1.87 2.12
C LEU A 102 12.19 -0.37 2.41
N TYR A 103 11.00 -0.02 2.91
CA TYR A 103 10.66 1.33 3.32
C TYR A 103 11.57 1.82 4.46
N ILE A 104 11.80 1.00 5.49
CA ILE A 104 12.72 1.32 6.60
C ILE A 104 14.11 1.65 6.05
N LYS A 105 14.64 0.83 5.14
CA LYS A 105 15.96 1.07 4.53
C LYS A 105 16.03 2.39 3.77
N THR A 106 14.93 2.80 3.12
CA THR A 106 14.85 4.08 2.41
C THR A 106 14.83 5.26 3.37
N ILE A 107 14.03 5.21 4.44
CA ILE A 107 13.91 6.33 5.39
C ILE A 107 15.12 6.47 6.33
N LEU A 108 15.90 5.40 6.52
CA LEU A 108 17.16 5.42 7.27
C LEU A 108 18.31 6.04 6.49
N ASN A 109 18.12 6.35 5.20
CA ASN A 109 19.11 7.10 4.44
C ASN A 109 19.13 8.56 4.94
N PRO A 110 20.28 9.10 5.41
CA PRO A 110 20.37 10.48 5.89
C PRO A 110 20.04 11.54 4.82
N LEU A 111 20.08 11.17 3.54
CA LEU A 111 19.72 12.04 2.41
C LEU A 111 18.22 12.01 2.08
N TYR A 112 17.45 11.11 2.71
CA TYR A 112 16.02 11.06 2.51
C TYR A 112 15.33 12.13 3.35
N LEU A 113 14.52 12.97 2.69
CA LEU A 113 13.71 13.97 3.37
C LEU A 113 12.42 13.31 3.87
N PRO A 114 12.15 13.28 5.19
CA PRO A 114 10.91 12.70 5.72
C PRO A 114 9.67 13.35 5.09
N GLY A 115 8.74 12.53 4.59
CA GLY A 115 7.52 12.99 3.92
C GLY A 115 7.68 13.36 2.44
N SER A 116 8.91 13.35 1.90
CA SER A 116 9.13 13.48 0.45
C SER A 116 8.68 12.22 -0.30
N ARG A 117 8.44 12.33 -1.62
CA ARG A 117 8.09 11.19 -2.46
C ARG A 117 9.29 10.27 -2.66
N ILE A 118 9.07 8.96 -2.59
CA ILE A 118 10.06 7.94 -2.92
C ILE A 118 10.13 7.80 -4.44
N THR A 119 11.17 8.35 -5.06
CA THR A 119 11.39 8.34 -6.51
C THR A 119 12.44 7.33 -6.98
N SER A 120 12.99 6.53 -6.06
CA SER A 120 14.06 5.57 -6.35
C SER A 120 13.58 4.44 -7.28
N SER A 121 14.24 4.28 -8.43
CA SER A 121 13.98 3.21 -9.39
C SER A 121 14.25 1.81 -8.82
N HIS A 122 15.26 1.70 -7.95
CA HIS A 122 15.58 0.46 -7.23
C HIS A 122 14.46 0.05 -6.28
N PHE A 123 13.88 1.04 -5.59
CA PHE A 123 12.74 0.80 -4.71
C PHE A 123 11.54 0.28 -5.51
N ASP A 124 11.17 0.98 -6.58
CA ASP A 124 10.04 0.59 -7.45
C ASP A 124 10.22 -0.80 -8.06
N THR A 125 11.40 -1.11 -8.58
CA THR A 125 11.72 -2.42 -9.16
C THR A 125 11.52 -3.55 -8.15
N LYS A 126 11.96 -3.33 -6.90
CA LYS A 126 11.79 -4.30 -5.82
C LYS A 126 10.32 -4.45 -5.42
N VAL A 127 9.58 -3.37 -5.22
CA VAL A 127 8.15 -3.44 -4.88
C VAL A 127 7.38 -4.22 -5.94
N ARG A 128 7.64 -3.96 -7.23
CA ARG A 128 7.01 -4.71 -8.33
C ARG A 128 7.39 -6.18 -8.35
N ALA A 129 8.64 -6.53 -8.00
CA ALA A 129 9.07 -7.91 -7.88
C ALA A 129 8.36 -8.64 -6.73
N LEU A 130 8.20 -7.97 -5.60
CA LEU A 130 7.46 -8.49 -4.45
C LEU A 130 5.99 -8.67 -4.76
N ALA A 131 5.38 -7.71 -5.46
CA ALA A 131 4.00 -7.84 -5.90
C ALA A 131 3.79 -9.08 -6.77
N ARG A 132 4.65 -9.31 -7.78
CA ARG A 132 4.58 -10.52 -8.61
C ARG A 132 4.77 -11.83 -7.85
N LYS A 133 5.44 -11.79 -6.69
CA LYS A 133 5.72 -12.96 -5.86
C LYS A 133 4.54 -13.31 -4.94
N TYR A 134 3.81 -12.31 -4.46
CA TYR A 134 2.88 -12.46 -3.34
C TYR A 134 1.41 -12.13 -3.65
N LEU A 135 1.14 -11.30 -4.67
CA LEU A 135 -0.18 -10.81 -5.04
C LEU A 135 -0.69 -11.52 -6.30
#